data_AF-A0A959IQN9-F1
#
_entry.id   AF-A0A959IQN9-F1
#
_cell.length_a   1.000
_cell.length_b   1.000
_cell.length_c   1.000
_cell.angle_alpha   90.00
_cell.angle_beta   90.00
_cell.angle_gamma   90.00
#
_symmetry.space_group_name_H-M   'P 1'
#
loop_
_entity.id
_entity.type
_entity.pdbx_description
1 polymer ?
#
loop_
_entity_poly.entity_id
_entity_poly.type
_entity_poly.pdbx_seq_one_letter_code
_entity_poly.pdbx_strand_id
1 'polypeptide(L)' 'AFDALTPGRQRGYILHFSQPKQSKTRLSRIEKCIPKILEGKGFHDR' A
#
# COMPACT_ATOMS: atom_id res chain seq x y z
N ALA A 1 6.13 6.58 7.67
CA ALA A 1 4.96 6.98 6.84
C ALA A 1 3.87 5.90 6.84
N PHE A 2 4.16 4.68 6.36
CA PHE A 2 3.18 3.58 6.37
C PHE A 2 2.63 3.27 7.77
N ASP A 3 3.51 3.16 8.78
CA ASP A 3 3.09 2.85 10.16
C ASP A 3 2.27 3.97 10.82
N ALA A 4 2.31 5.18 10.26
CA ALA A 4 1.50 6.31 10.71
C ALA A 4 0.08 6.31 10.14
N LEU A 5 -0.20 5.46 9.14
CA LEU A 5 -1.56 5.25 8.64
C LEU A 5 -2.40 4.54 9.71
N THR A 6 -3.71 4.78 9.73
CA THR A 6 -4.61 4.02 10.61
C THR A 6 -4.59 2.53 10.24
N PRO A 7 -4.85 1.60 11.20
CA PRO A 7 -4.83 0.17 10.91
C PRO A 7 -5.74 -0.25 9.73
N GLY A 8 -6.86 0.44 9.54
CA GLY A 8 -7.74 0.24 8.38
C GLY A 8 -7.09 0.59 7.05
N ARG A 9 -6.41 1.75 6.98
CA ARG A 9 -5.66 2.17 5.79
C ARG A 9 -4.49 1.23 5.48
N GLN A 10 -3.76 0.79 6.52
CA GLN A 10 -2.67 -0.18 6.36
C GLN A 10 -3.17 -1.51 5.80
N ARG A 11 -4.30 -2.03 6.32
CA ARG A 11 -4.89 -3.30 5.85
C ARG A 11 -5.18 -3.29 4.35
N GLY A 12 -5.70 -2.20 3.79
CA GLY A 12 -5.96 -2.10 2.35
C GLY A 12 -4.69 -2.30 1.51
N TYR A 13 -3.59 -1.66 1.91
CA TYR A 13 -2.29 -1.84 1.25
C TYR A 13 -1.73 -3.25 1.44
N ILE A 14 -1.79 -3.82 2.64
CA ILE A 14 -1.32 -5.18 2.92
C ILE A 14 -2.03 -6.19 2.02
N LEU A 15 -3.36 -6.10 1.92
CA LEU A 15 -4.14 -6.94 1.02
C LEU A 15 -3.71 -6.73 -0.43
N HIS A 16 -3.54 -5.48 -0.89
CA HIS A 16 -3.11 -5.23 -2.26
C HIS A 16 -1.71 -5.81 -2.58
N PHE A 17 -0.76 -5.74 -1.64
CA PHE A 17 0.61 -6.21 -1.82
C PHE A 17 0.76 -7.74 -1.65
N SER A 18 -0.14 -8.38 -0.91
CA SER A 18 -0.10 -9.83 -0.67
C SER A 18 -0.66 -10.66 -1.83
N GLN A 19 -1.56 -10.10 -2.65
CA GLN A 19 -2.21 -10.80 -3.78
C GLN A 19 -1.26 -11.40 -4.84
N PRO A 20 -0.24 -10.68 -5.35
CA PRO A 20 0.61 -11.23 -6.41
C PRO A 20 1.59 -12.28 -5.89
N LYS A 21 1.67 -13.41 -6.61
CA LYS A 21 2.64 -14.49 -6.34
C LYS A 21 4.08 -14.12 -6.72
N GLN A 22 4.25 -13.25 -7.72
CA GLN A 22 5.57 -12.84 -8.20
C GLN A 22 6.10 -11.64 -7.39
N SER A 23 7.33 -11.76 -6.89
CA SER A 23 8.01 -10.72 -6.12
C SER A 23 8.11 -9.40 -6.89
N LYS A 24 8.47 -9.45 -8.17
CA LYS A 24 8.55 -8.25 -9.04
C LYS A 24 7.25 -7.45 -9.09
N THR A 25 6.10 -8.13 -9.10
CA THR A 25 4.79 -7.48 -9.13
C THR A 25 4.45 -6.86 -7.78
N ARG A 26 4.87 -7.50 -6.67
CA ARG A 26 4.74 -6.93 -5.33
C ARG A 26 5.55 -5.64 -5.20
N LEU A 27 6.81 -5.65 -5.64
CA LEU A 27 7.67 -4.47 -5.63
C LEU A 27 7.08 -3.31 -6.45
N SER A 28 6.67 -3.58 -7.69
CA SER A 28 6.05 -2.55 -8.54
C SER A 28 4.76 -1.97 -7.95
N ARG A 29 3.95 -2.78 -7.25
CA ARG A 29 2.76 -2.26 -6.54
C ARG A 29 3.13 -1.36 -5.36
N ILE A 30 4.16 -1.74 -4.59
CA ILE A 30 4.65 -0.93 -3.47
C ILE A 30 5.15 0.42 -4.00
N GLU A 31 6.04 0.41 -5.00
CA GLU A 31 6.60 1.63 -5.61
C GLU A 31 5.52 2.60 -6.07
N LYS A 32 4.50 2.10 -6.79
CA LYS A 32 3.36 2.92 -7.25
C LYS A 32 2.52 3.51 -6.12
N CYS A 33 2.54 2.89 -4.94
CA CYS A 33 1.76 3.33 -3.78
C CYS A 33 2.53 4.27 -2.84
N ILE A 34 3.85 4.40 -2.99
CA ILE A 34 4.70 5.25 -2.13
C ILE A 34 4.15 6.68 -2.02
N PRO A 35 3.80 7.40 -3.12
CA PRO A 35 3.33 8.77 -3.01
C PRO A 35 2.08 8.91 -2.13
N LYS A 36 1.10 8.02 -2.30
CA LYS A 36 -0.13 8.02 -1.49
C LYS A 36 0.14 7.75 -0.01
N ILE A 37 1.05 6.82 0.28
CA ILE A 37 1.44 6.49 1.66
C ILE A 37 2.14 7.68 2.31
N LEU A 38 2.99 8.40 1.56
CA LEU A 38 3.65 9.62 2.04
C LEU A 38 2.65 10.76 2.29
N GLU A 39 1.60 10.86 1.49
CA GLU A 39 0.47 11.78 1.69
C GLU A 39 -0.48 11.36 2.84
N GLY A 40 -0.24 10.22 3.50
CA GLY A 40 -1.11 9.72 4.56
C GLY A 40 -2.45 9.15 4.07
N LYS A 41 -2.60 8.93 2.75
CA LYS A 41 -3.81 8.38 2.13
C LYS A 41 -3.81 6.85 2.18
N GLY A 42 -4.99 6.28 2.36
CA GLY A 42 -5.25 4.85 2.21
C GLY A 42 -5.30 4.41 0.76
N PHE A 43 -5.18 3.10 0.52
CA PHE A 43 -5.25 2.53 -0.83
C PHE A 43 -6.58 2.83 -1.54
N HIS A 44 -7.68 2.85 -0.78
CA HIS A 44 -9.04 3.12 -1.26
C HIS A 44 -9.48 4.58 -1.10
N ASP A 45 -8.62 5.44 -0.56
CA ASP A 45 -8.94 6.85 -0.41
C ASP A 45 -8.90 7.47 -1.82
N ARG A 46 -9.99 8.18 -2.16
CA ARG A 46 -10.10 8.93 -3.41
C ARG A 46 -9.28 10.21 -3.35
#